data_AF-A0A349WDB3-F1
#
_entry.id   AF-A0A349WDB3-F1
#
_cell.length_a   1.000
_cell.length_b   1.000
_cell.length_c   1.000
_cell.angle_alpha   90.00
_cell.angle_beta   90.00
_cell.angle_gamma   90.00
#
_symmetry.space_group_name_H-M   'P 1'
#
loop_
_entity.id
_entity.type
_entity.pdbx_description
1 polymer ?
#
loop_
_entity_poly.entity_id
_entity_poly.type
_entity_poly.pdbx_seq_one_letter_code
_entity_poly.pdbx_strand_id
1 'polypeptide(L)'
;MLDGGKNGVDIEGDELSLSINSLASDFADFEIYLDYANIEMGVQDDTSWNLGIDYIGRLDDLGIGGGMLRPFLGAGIGYLKDKAKARLTEDGLTWSFRGGTELIFTDELSLSLGGKLLGSWTNFGSTDFCFDLGFTWWIDDVHGLAFEYSHTTENEIDFIGLKYLYSWQ
;
A
#
# COMPACT_ATOMS: atom_id res chain seq x y z
N MET A 1 -30.61 -3.57 12.12
CA MET A 1 -30.16 -4.71 11.31
C MET A 1 -30.20 -4.22 9.87
N LEU A 2 -29.05 -3.77 9.36
CA LEU A 2 -28.88 -3.35 7.98
C LEU A 2 -28.34 -4.55 7.22
N ASP A 3 -29.24 -5.19 6.49
CA ASP A 3 -28.95 -6.16 5.45
C ASP A 3 -28.42 -5.37 4.25
N GLY A 4 -27.09 -5.23 4.17
CA GLY A 4 -26.38 -4.58 3.07
C GLY A 4 -25.91 -5.64 2.10
N GLY A 5 -26.75 -5.93 1.10
CA GLY A 5 -26.61 -7.08 0.21
C GLY A 5 -25.24 -7.20 -0.45
N LYS A 6 -24.60 -8.35 -0.24
CA LYS A 6 -23.67 -8.94 -1.21
C LYS A 6 -24.48 -9.30 -2.47
N ASN A 7 -24.67 -8.33 -3.37
CA ASN A 7 -25.25 -8.59 -4.69
C ASN A 7 -24.19 -9.23 -5.61
N GLY A 8 -23.95 -10.53 -5.40
CA GLY A 8 -23.90 -11.55 -6.45
C GLY A 8 -22.97 -11.41 -7.67
N VAL A 9 -21.91 -10.61 -7.61
CA VAL A 9 -20.81 -10.66 -8.58
C VAL A 9 -19.53 -10.80 -7.77
N ASP A 10 -18.89 -11.96 -7.85
CA ASP A 10 -17.54 -12.12 -7.31
C ASP A 10 -16.62 -11.22 -8.13
N ILE A 11 -15.97 -10.27 -7.45
CA ILE A 11 -14.96 -9.39 -8.03
C ILE A 11 -13.64 -10.02 -7.69
N GLU A 12 -12.94 -10.53 -8.69
CA GLU A 12 -11.58 -11.05 -8.55
C GLU A 12 -10.64 -10.11 -9.29
N GLY A 13 -9.42 -9.93 -8.79
CA GLY A 13 -8.47 -9.07 -9.45
C GLY A 13 -7.05 -9.38 -9.02
N ASP A 14 -6.13 -9.19 -9.95
CA ASP A 14 -4.70 -9.27 -9.74
C ASP A 14 -4.07 -7.89 -9.98
N GLU A 15 -3.28 -7.43 -9.02
CA GLU A 15 -2.57 -6.15 -9.11
C GLU A 15 -1.06 -6.35 -9.00
N LEU A 16 -0.34 -5.63 -9.87
CA LEU A 16 1.10 -5.39 -9.75
C LEU A 16 1.32 -3.98 -9.20
N SER A 17 2.02 -3.89 -8.06
CA SER A 17 2.51 -2.59 -7.55
C SER A 17 4.01 -2.46 -7.79
N LEU A 18 4.43 -1.27 -8.23
CA LEU A 18 5.81 -0.86 -8.40
C LEU A 18 6.05 0.42 -7.63
N SER A 19 7.07 0.46 -6.77
CA SER A 19 7.39 1.68 -6.03
C SER A 19 8.88 1.90 -5.85
N ILE A 20 9.22 3.18 -5.68
CA ILE A 20 10.58 3.67 -5.42
C ILE A 20 10.51 4.62 -4.24
N ASN A 21 11.45 4.48 -3.32
CA ASN A 21 11.56 5.34 -2.15
C ASN A 21 12.75 6.28 -2.31
N SER A 22 12.71 7.42 -1.65
CA SER A 22 13.82 8.37 -1.58
C SER A 22 13.79 9.09 -0.25
N LEU A 23 14.96 9.32 0.33
CA LEU A 23 15.10 10.15 1.52
C LEU A 23 14.47 11.52 1.33
N ALA A 24 13.64 11.90 2.30
CA ALA A 24 13.14 13.26 2.46
C ALA A 24 13.87 13.97 3.63
N SER A 25 14.15 13.24 4.70
CA SER A 25 14.92 13.67 5.87
C SER A 25 15.53 12.46 6.58
N ASP A 26 16.22 12.69 7.71
CA ASP A 26 16.83 11.62 8.50
C ASP A 26 15.80 10.63 9.11
N PHE A 27 14.52 11.01 9.17
CA PHE A 27 13.45 10.22 9.79
C PHE A 27 12.26 9.99 8.84
N ALA A 28 12.36 10.39 7.57
CA ALA A 28 11.24 10.31 6.65
C ALA A 28 11.67 10.16 5.19
N ASP A 29 10.80 9.50 4.42
CA ASP A 29 11.00 9.23 2.99
C ASP A 29 9.81 9.70 2.17
N PHE A 30 10.06 9.91 0.88
CA PHE A 30 9.04 9.92 -0.15
C PHE A 30 8.97 8.54 -0.80
N GLU A 31 7.77 7.98 -0.88
CA GLU A 31 7.46 6.80 -1.69
C GLU A 31 6.67 7.25 -2.92
N ILE A 32 7.18 6.96 -4.11
CA ILE A 32 6.43 7.10 -5.37
C ILE A 32 6.03 5.70 -5.81
N TYR A 33 4.74 5.50 -6.08
CA TYR A 33 4.20 4.19 -6.42
C TYR A 33 3.27 4.25 -7.62
N LEU A 34 3.29 3.17 -8.40
CA LEU A 34 2.37 2.87 -9.48
C LEU A 34 1.78 1.47 -9.24
N ASP A 35 0.48 1.47 -9.05
CA ASP A 35 -0.39 0.32 -8.88
C ASP A 35 -1.11 0.06 -10.20
N TYR A 36 -1.10 -1.16 -10.72
CA TYR A 36 -1.82 -1.54 -11.94
C TYR A 36 -2.50 -2.89 -11.77
N ALA A 37 -3.83 -2.89 -11.85
CA ALA A 37 -4.66 -4.08 -11.68
C ALA A 37 -5.52 -4.40 -12.89
N ASN A 38 -5.70 -5.70 -13.11
CA ASN A 38 -6.81 -6.22 -13.88
C ASN A 38 -7.89 -6.70 -12.91
N ILE A 39 -9.14 -6.43 -13.25
CA ILE A 39 -10.28 -6.71 -12.41
C ILE A 39 -11.33 -7.43 -13.25
N GLU A 40 -11.63 -8.66 -12.84
CA GLU A 40 -12.61 -9.53 -13.44
C GLU A 40 -13.93 -9.40 -12.68
N MET A 41 -14.96 -8.91 -13.38
CA MET A 41 -16.32 -8.78 -12.85
C MET A 41 -17.27 -9.68 -13.65
N GLY A 42 -17.23 -10.97 -13.35
CA GLY A 42 -18.06 -11.99 -14.00
C GLY A 42 -17.71 -12.24 -15.48
N VAL A 43 -18.18 -11.38 -16.40
CA VAL A 43 -17.96 -11.53 -17.87
C VAL A 43 -17.24 -10.34 -18.48
N GLN A 44 -16.86 -9.36 -17.66
CA GLN A 44 -16.22 -8.13 -18.09
C GLN A 44 -14.89 -7.97 -17.36
N ASP A 45 -13.83 -7.79 -18.15
CA ASP A 45 -12.51 -7.45 -17.65
C ASP A 45 -12.34 -5.94 -17.73
N ASP A 46 -12.02 -5.32 -16.60
CA ASP A 46 -11.69 -3.91 -16.52
C ASP A 46 -10.30 -3.72 -15.91
N THR A 47 -9.79 -2.50 -16.03
CA THR A 47 -8.44 -2.14 -15.56
C THR A 47 -8.53 -1.01 -14.55
N SER A 48 -7.72 -1.09 -13.49
CA SER A 48 -7.51 -0.03 -12.52
C SER A 48 -6.04 0.34 -12.47
N TRP A 49 -5.73 1.62 -12.31
CA TRP A 49 -4.38 2.06 -11.98
C TRP A 49 -4.38 3.25 -11.04
N ASN A 50 -3.36 3.30 -10.21
CA ASN A 50 -3.18 4.35 -9.23
C ASN A 50 -1.72 4.80 -9.21
N LEU A 51 -1.50 6.11 -9.38
CA LEU A 51 -0.18 6.73 -9.31
C LEU A 51 -0.19 7.73 -8.16
N GLY A 52 0.74 7.61 -7.23
CA GLY A 52 0.79 8.52 -6.10
C GLY A 52 2.17 8.73 -5.50
N ILE A 53 2.19 9.64 -4.53
CA ILE A 53 3.33 9.94 -3.70
C ILE A 53 2.89 10.02 -2.24
N ASP A 54 3.55 9.24 -1.39
CA ASP A 54 3.34 9.23 0.05
C ASP A 54 4.59 9.81 0.75
N TYR A 55 4.39 10.63 1.79
CA TYR A 55 5.44 11.05 2.72
C TYR A 55 5.32 10.19 3.97
N ILE A 56 6.37 9.42 4.28
CA ILE A 56 6.36 8.39 5.31
C ILE A 56 7.39 8.75 6.37
N GLY A 57 6.95 9.00 7.60
CA GLY A 57 7.80 9.18 8.77
C GLY A 57 8.01 7.88 9.52
N ARG A 58 9.24 7.66 9.99
CA ARG A 58 9.67 6.49 10.75
C ARG A 58 9.91 6.89 12.21
N LEU A 59 9.63 5.96 13.12
CA LEU A 59 9.94 6.09 14.53
C LEU A 59 11.07 5.12 14.87
N ASP A 60 12.29 5.62 14.74
CA ASP A 60 13.50 4.89 15.08
C ASP A 60 13.66 4.81 16.62
N ASP A 61 14.36 3.78 17.12
CA ASP A 61 14.68 3.51 18.54
C ASP A 61 13.65 2.79 19.44
N LEU A 62 12.62 2.13 18.90
CA LEU A 62 11.75 1.25 19.70
C LEU A 62 12.36 -0.16 19.84
N GLY A 63 13.36 -0.30 20.69
CA GLY A 63 14.04 -1.57 20.98
C GLY A 63 13.26 -2.47 21.95
N ILE A 64 12.57 -3.49 21.44
CA ILE A 64 11.94 -4.53 22.27
C ILE A 64 12.65 -5.87 22.01
N GLY A 65 13.29 -6.44 23.03
CA GLY A 65 13.64 -7.86 23.05
C GLY A 65 14.73 -8.35 22.09
N GLY A 66 15.56 -7.45 21.53
CA GLY A 66 16.69 -7.82 20.66
C GLY A 66 16.41 -7.79 19.17
N GLY A 67 15.19 -7.46 18.74
CA GLY A 67 14.86 -7.03 17.38
C GLY A 67 14.60 -5.52 17.35
N MET A 68 14.97 -4.86 16.26
CA MET A 68 14.67 -3.43 16.08
C MET A 68 13.29 -3.33 15.42
N LEU A 69 12.31 -2.87 16.20
CA LEU A 69 10.97 -2.53 15.71
C LEU A 69 10.99 -1.09 15.24
N ARG A 70 10.45 -0.85 14.04
CA ARG A 70 10.37 0.49 13.45
C ARG A 70 8.96 0.80 12.99
N PRO A 71 8.12 1.38 13.86
CA PRO A 71 6.83 1.91 13.45
C PRO A 71 6.99 3.01 12.40
N PHE A 72 6.04 3.10 11.48
CA PHE A 72 5.97 4.17 10.49
C PHE A 72 4.54 4.65 10.30
N LEU A 73 4.42 5.92 9.91
CA LEU A 73 3.16 6.57 9.57
C LEU A 73 3.40 7.46 8.36
N GLY A 74 2.44 7.48 7.44
CA GLY A 74 2.55 8.28 6.23
C GLY A 74 1.23 8.86 5.80
N ALA A 75 1.32 9.88 4.96
CA ALA A 75 0.19 10.47 4.28
C ALA A 75 0.60 10.84 2.86
N GLY A 76 -0.33 10.77 1.93
CA GLY A 76 -0.02 11.01 0.54
C GLY A 76 -1.19 11.47 -0.30
N ILE A 77 -0.85 11.70 -1.55
CA ILE A 77 -1.77 12.11 -2.60
C ILE A 77 -1.52 11.29 -3.85
N GLY A 78 -2.56 11.09 -4.64
CA GLY A 78 -2.43 10.35 -5.89
C GLY A 78 -3.54 10.65 -6.87
N TYR A 79 -3.56 9.86 -7.93
CA TYR A 79 -4.61 9.82 -8.91
C TYR A 79 -4.97 8.37 -9.19
N LEU A 80 -6.22 8.02 -8.92
CA LEU A 80 -6.81 6.73 -9.22
C LEU A 80 -7.67 6.84 -10.48
N LYS A 81 -7.49 5.89 -11.37
CA LYS A 81 -8.43 5.62 -12.45
C LYS A 81 -8.82 4.16 -12.43
N ASP A 82 -10.05 3.93 -12.03
CA ASP A 82 -10.62 2.63 -11.79
C ASP A 82 -11.95 2.55 -12.54
N LYS A 83 -11.93 1.84 -13.67
CA LYS A 83 -13.16 1.64 -14.46
C LYS A 83 -14.15 0.73 -13.76
N ALA A 84 -13.66 -0.28 -13.03
CA ALA A 84 -14.46 -1.27 -12.34
C ALA A 84 -15.12 -0.72 -11.07
N LYS A 85 -14.63 0.41 -10.54
CA LYS A 85 -15.07 0.97 -9.24
C LYS A 85 -14.86 0.00 -8.08
N ALA A 86 -13.78 -0.77 -8.18
CA ALA A 86 -13.39 -1.81 -7.25
C ALA A 86 -12.50 -1.30 -6.10
N ARG A 87 -11.98 -0.07 -6.21
CA ARG A 87 -11.22 0.62 -5.16
C ARG A 87 -11.99 1.82 -4.63
N LEU A 88 -12.45 2.71 -5.50
CA LEU A 88 -13.25 3.88 -5.12
C LEU A 88 -14.42 4.08 -6.07
N THR A 89 -15.49 4.69 -5.57
CA THR A 89 -16.70 4.98 -6.34
C THR A 89 -16.49 6.01 -7.46
N GLU A 90 -15.45 6.84 -7.38
CA GLU A 90 -15.12 7.88 -8.35
C GLU A 90 -13.63 7.85 -8.70
N ASP A 91 -13.33 8.13 -9.98
CA ASP A 91 -11.95 8.36 -10.44
C ASP A 91 -11.51 9.77 -10.08
N GLY A 92 -10.22 9.96 -9.87
CA GLY A 92 -9.65 11.29 -9.72
C GLY A 92 -8.56 11.36 -8.69
N LEU A 93 -8.41 12.56 -8.12
CA LEU A 93 -7.44 12.82 -7.08
C LEU A 93 -7.82 12.04 -5.81
N THR A 94 -6.83 11.42 -5.20
CA THR A 94 -6.96 10.66 -3.96
C THR A 94 -6.08 11.21 -2.85
N TRP A 95 -6.44 10.89 -1.61
CA TRP A 95 -5.60 11.01 -0.43
C TRP A 95 -5.36 9.63 0.16
N SER A 96 -4.24 9.48 0.86
CA SER A 96 -3.90 8.25 1.57
C SER A 96 -3.41 8.53 2.98
N PHE A 97 -3.72 7.63 3.90
CA PHE A 97 -3.01 7.48 5.17
C PHE A 97 -2.46 6.07 5.27
N ARG A 98 -1.18 5.95 5.61
CA ARG A 98 -0.50 4.66 5.77
C ARG A 98 0.05 4.55 7.18
N GLY A 99 0.03 3.35 7.72
CA GLY A 99 0.63 3.09 9.02
C GLY A 99 1.01 1.64 9.18
N GLY A 100 2.06 1.40 9.94
CA GLY A 100 2.54 0.05 10.16
C GLY A 100 3.79 0.00 11.02
N THR A 101 4.44 -1.15 11.00
CA THR A 101 5.72 -1.37 11.62
C THR A 101 6.57 -2.29 10.78
N GLU A 102 7.86 -2.08 10.82
CA GLU A 102 8.86 -2.99 10.31
C GLU A 102 9.53 -3.73 11.47
N LEU A 103 9.74 -5.03 11.29
CA LEU A 103 10.44 -5.95 12.17
C LEU A 103 11.78 -6.26 11.50
N ILE A 104 12.88 -5.79 12.09
CA ILE A 104 14.23 -6.02 11.56
C ILE A 104 14.80 -7.26 12.25
N PHE A 105 15.09 -8.31 11.46
CA PHE A 105 15.65 -9.57 11.96
C PHE A 105 17.17 -9.59 11.88
N THR A 106 17.71 -9.13 10.74
CA THR A 106 19.15 -8.98 10.47
C THR A 106 19.37 -7.67 9.72
N ASP A 107 20.63 -7.31 9.48
CA ASP A 107 20.98 -6.14 8.67
C ASP A 107 20.48 -6.29 7.22
N GLU A 108 20.29 -7.52 6.76
CA GLU A 108 19.84 -7.85 5.40
C GLU A 108 18.34 -8.14 5.28
N LEU A 109 17.64 -8.47 6.37
CA LEU A 109 16.27 -8.99 6.31
C LEU A 109 15.33 -8.29 7.30
N SER A 110 14.22 -7.79 6.76
CA SER A 110 13.12 -7.23 7.55
C SER A 110 11.75 -7.62 7.01
N LEU A 111 10.74 -7.49 7.87
CA LEU A 111 9.35 -7.77 7.56
C LEU A 111 8.50 -6.55 7.94
N SER A 112 7.71 -6.02 7.01
CA SER A 112 6.76 -4.95 7.26
C SER A 112 5.33 -5.49 7.41
N LEU A 113 4.60 -4.89 8.34
CA LEU A 113 3.18 -5.14 8.60
C LEU A 113 2.49 -3.78 8.70
N GLY A 114 1.43 -3.56 7.94
CA GLY A 114 0.76 -2.28 7.96
C GLY A 114 -0.57 -2.26 7.25
N GLY A 115 -1.02 -1.06 6.94
CA GLY A 115 -2.14 -0.86 6.05
C GLY A 115 -2.21 0.56 5.54
N LYS A 116 -3.02 0.72 4.49
CA LYS A 116 -3.23 1.97 3.78
C LYS A 116 -4.73 2.21 3.65
N LEU A 117 -5.17 3.34 4.15
CA LEU A 117 -6.49 3.89 3.88
C LEU A 117 -6.39 4.84 2.70
N LEU A 118 -7.11 4.55 1.62
CA LEU A 118 -7.22 5.37 0.42
C LEU A 118 -8.60 6.03 0.40
N GLY A 119 -8.69 7.28 -0.02
CA GLY A 119 -9.97 7.96 -0.20
C GLY A 119 -9.98 8.96 -1.34
N SER A 120 -11.17 9.33 -1.79
CA SER A 120 -11.36 10.35 -2.83
C SER A 120 -11.45 11.76 -2.23
N TRP A 121 -10.88 12.76 -2.91
CA TRP A 121 -11.10 14.16 -2.60
C TRP A 121 -12.48 14.68 -3.03
N THR A 122 -13.11 14.05 -4.02
CA THR A 122 -14.45 14.44 -4.52
C THR A 122 -15.56 13.84 -3.68
N ASN A 123 -15.33 12.66 -3.08
CA ASN A 123 -16.27 11.99 -2.19
C ASN A 123 -15.56 11.39 -0.97
N PHE A 124 -15.55 12.13 0.14
CA PHE A 124 -14.96 11.70 1.42
C PHE A 124 -15.65 10.49 2.06
N GLY A 125 -16.84 10.11 1.61
CA GLY A 125 -17.51 8.89 2.05
C GLY A 125 -17.06 7.62 1.32
N SER A 126 -16.25 7.76 0.26
CA SER A 126 -15.67 6.64 -0.48
C SER A 126 -14.22 6.44 -0.01
N THR A 127 -13.99 5.35 0.72
CA THR A 127 -12.67 5.00 1.25
C THR A 127 -12.45 3.51 1.18
N ASP A 128 -11.27 3.07 0.78
CA ASP A 128 -10.89 1.65 0.79
C ASP A 128 -9.69 1.45 1.70
N PHE A 129 -9.77 0.41 2.54
CA PHE A 129 -8.69 0.04 3.45
C PHE A 129 -8.02 -1.23 2.97
N CYS A 130 -6.69 -1.16 2.86
CA CYS A 130 -5.82 -2.24 2.46
C CYS A 130 -4.90 -2.65 3.62
N PHE A 131 -4.77 -3.95 3.87
CA PHE A 131 -3.75 -4.50 4.76
C PHE A 131 -2.51 -4.88 3.97
N ASP A 132 -1.32 -4.58 4.48
CA ASP A 132 -0.03 -4.81 3.81
C ASP A 132 0.87 -5.75 4.64
N LEU A 133 1.49 -6.73 3.99
CA LEU A 133 2.55 -7.60 4.51
C LEU A 133 3.72 -7.59 3.52
N GLY A 134 4.87 -7.06 3.93
CA GLY A 134 6.06 -6.98 3.10
C GLY A 134 7.23 -7.77 3.65
N PHE A 135 7.98 -8.43 2.77
CA PHE A 135 9.28 -8.99 3.07
C PHE A 135 10.35 -8.22 2.32
N THR A 136 11.31 -7.67 3.05
CA THR A 136 12.39 -6.85 2.48
C THR A 136 13.72 -7.58 2.58
N TRP A 137 14.42 -7.63 1.46
CA TRP A 137 15.82 -7.99 1.38
C TRP A 137 16.67 -6.76 1.08
N TRP A 138 17.55 -6.42 2.01
CA TRP A 138 18.54 -5.35 1.87
C TRP A 138 19.78 -5.89 1.19
N ILE A 139 20.14 -5.24 0.08
CA ILE A 139 21.34 -5.51 -0.69
C ILE A 139 22.54 -4.87 0.00
N ASP A 140 22.33 -3.68 0.57
CA ASP A 140 23.26 -2.94 1.41
C ASP A 140 22.47 -1.99 2.35
N ASP A 141 23.18 -1.17 3.11
CA ASP A 141 22.63 -0.23 4.11
C ASP A 141 21.64 0.79 3.52
N VAL A 142 21.59 0.95 2.19
CA VAL A 142 20.77 1.95 1.50
C VAL A 142 19.79 1.29 0.53
N HIS A 143 20.16 0.18 -0.10
CA HIS A 143 19.38 -0.41 -1.18
C HIS A 143 18.65 -1.67 -0.73
N GLY A 144 17.33 -1.69 -0.91
CA GLY A 144 16.49 -2.85 -0.60
C GLY A 144 15.51 -3.19 -1.71
N LEU A 145 15.10 -4.46 -1.74
CA LEU A 145 13.99 -4.95 -2.56
C LEU A 145 12.96 -5.57 -1.63
N ALA A 146 11.71 -5.15 -1.76
CA ALA A 146 10.59 -5.68 -1.00
C ALA A 146 9.58 -6.38 -1.91
N PHE A 147 9.12 -7.54 -1.45
CA PHE A 147 7.98 -8.26 -2.00
C PHE A 147 6.82 -8.08 -1.04
N GLU A 148 5.72 -7.49 -1.52
CA GLU A 148 4.58 -7.13 -0.69
C GLU A 148 3.35 -7.91 -1.13
N TYR A 149 2.60 -8.42 -0.16
CA TYR A 149 1.24 -8.88 -0.34
C TYR A 149 0.31 -7.89 0.34
N SER A 150 -0.75 -7.48 -0.36
CA SER A 150 -1.78 -6.65 0.23
C SER A 150 -3.18 -7.17 -0.04
N HIS A 151 -4.14 -6.78 0.80
CA HIS A 151 -5.53 -7.22 0.71
C HIS A 151 -6.49 -6.07 1.03
N THR A 152 -7.40 -5.74 0.11
CA THR A 152 -8.43 -4.71 0.34
C THR A 152 -9.67 -5.28 1.02
N THR A 153 -10.24 -4.50 1.92
CA THR A 153 -11.35 -4.98 2.76
C THR A 153 -12.74 -4.76 2.18
N GLU A 154 -12.93 -3.77 1.29
CA GLU A 154 -14.25 -3.48 0.73
C GLU A 154 -14.64 -4.50 -0.35
N ASN A 155 -13.73 -4.77 -1.29
CA ASN A 155 -13.98 -5.66 -2.44
C ASN A 155 -13.11 -6.93 -2.42
N GLU A 156 -12.43 -7.21 -1.31
CA GLU A 156 -11.69 -8.46 -1.07
C GLU A 156 -10.64 -8.77 -2.18
N ILE A 157 -9.94 -7.75 -2.70
CA ILE A 157 -8.95 -7.89 -3.78
C ILE A 157 -7.56 -8.14 -3.19
N ASP A 158 -6.78 -9.01 -3.84
CA ASP A 158 -5.42 -9.35 -3.45
C ASP A 158 -4.37 -8.67 -4.37
N PHE A 159 -3.28 -8.21 -3.76
CA PHE A 159 -2.23 -7.43 -4.42
C PHE A 159 -0.89 -8.11 -4.24
N ILE A 160 -0.07 -8.11 -5.29
CA ILE A 160 1.33 -8.53 -5.21
C ILE A 160 2.22 -7.39 -5.72
N GLY A 161 3.03 -6.84 -4.82
CA GLY A 161 3.90 -5.70 -5.08
C GLY A 161 5.37 -6.07 -5.15
N LEU A 162 6.09 -5.35 -6.01
CA LEU A 162 7.55 -5.28 -5.98
C LEU A 162 7.98 -3.83 -5.73
N LYS A 163 8.73 -3.62 -4.66
CA LYS A 163 9.16 -2.31 -4.21
C LYS A 163 10.67 -2.21 -4.17
N TYR A 164 11.21 -1.11 -4.67
CA TYR A 164 12.61 -0.75 -4.52
C TYR A 164 12.76 0.33 -3.45
N LEU A 165 13.64 0.08 -2.49
CA LEU A 165 13.93 0.95 -1.37
C LEU A 165 15.29 1.62 -1.63
N TYR A 166 15.30 2.94 -1.65
CA TYR A 166 16.52 3.73 -1.62
C TYR A 166 16.52 4.57 -0.34
N SER A 167 17.23 4.03 0.64
CA SER A 167 17.31 4.35 2.05
C SER A 167 15.99 4.19 2.76
N TRP A 168 15.88 3.06 3.47
CA TRP A 168 14.81 2.84 4.42
C TRP A 168 15.35 2.32 5.77
N GLN A 169 16.68 2.22 5.92
CA GLN A 169 17.38 1.96 7.18
C GLN A 169 17.64 3.24 7.98
#